data_AF-A0AAV4CPQ2-F1
#
_entry.id   AF-A0AAV4CPQ2-F1
#
_cell.length_a   1.000
_cell.length_b   1.000
_cell.length_c   1.000
_cell.angle_alpha   90.00
_cell.angle_beta   90.00
_cell.angle_gamma   90.00
#
_symmetry.space_group_name_H-M   'P 1'
#
loop_
_entity.id
_entity.type
_entity.pdbx_description
1 polymer ?
#
loop_
_entity_poly.entity_id
_entity_poly.type
_entity_poly.pdbx_seq_one_letter_code
_entity_poly.pdbx_strand_id
1 'polypeptide(L)'
;MKDKPTKWEFKLCELCESSSWYVWSVEMYCADKRISNKPVDVTMRLLQPLLDQGYRLYVDNYYCCPDLWNQMPADLFQNRQRPGDFDFRRKGQLVAARWFDKREVVTLSTIHQPPLTETIGRYEVKEKPLAVIDNIKFMSRVDH
;
A
#
# COMPACT_ATOMS: atom_id res chain seq x y z
N MET A 1 -6.62 14.35 -12.91
CA MET A 1 -6.43 12.88 -12.75
C MET A 1 -7.51 12.21 -13.59
N LYS A 2 -7.20 11.11 -14.31
CA LYS A 2 -8.06 10.57 -15.38
C LYS A 2 -9.40 10.01 -14.89
N ASP A 3 -9.46 9.56 -13.64
CA ASP A 3 -10.63 8.88 -13.05
C ASP A 3 -11.31 9.66 -11.91
N LYS A 4 -10.99 10.94 -11.76
CA LYS A 4 -11.59 11.79 -10.72
C LYS A 4 -12.83 12.54 -11.22
N PRO A 5 -13.84 12.76 -10.37
CA PRO A 5 -15.10 13.40 -10.76
C PRO A 5 -14.89 14.83 -11.29
N THR A 6 -13.87 15.55 -10.81
CA THR A 6 -13.49 16.86 -11.34
C THR A 6 -12.16 16.80 -12.08
N LYS A 7 -12.12 17.39 -13.28
CA LYS A 7 -10.92 17.41 -14.13
C LYS A 7 -9.78 18.24 -13.53
N TRP A 8 -10.11 19.30 -12.80
CA TRP A 8 -9.19 20.27 -12.20
C TRP A 8 -9.36 20.27 -10.68
N GLU A 9 -8.39 19.73 -9.97
CA GLU A 9 -8.41 19.62 -8.51
C GLU A 9 -7.04 19.95 -7.93
N PHE A 10 -7.05 20.48 -6.71
CA PHE A 10 -5.87 20.50 -5.86
C PHE A 10 -5.59 19.06 -5.40
N LYS A 11 -4.33 18.62 -5.54
CA LYS A 11 -3.91 17.32 -5.03
C LYS A 11 -3.30 17.51 -3.65
N LEU A 12 -3.94 16.89 -2.65
CA LEU A 12 -3.45 16.82 -1.28
C LEU A 12 -2.84 15.43 -1.05
N CYS A 13 -1.73 15.40 -0.32
CA CYS A 13 -1.14 14.18 0.22
C CYS A 13 -1.30 14.24 1.73
N GLU A 14 -2.06 13.31 2.28
CA GLU A 14 -2.49 13.32 3.67
C GLU A 14 -1.86 12.15 4.42
N LEU A 15 -1.38 12.42 5.63
CA LEU A 15 -0.94 11.41 6.58
C LEU A 15 -1.95 11.37 7.72
N CYS A 16 -2.61 10.23 7.88
CA CYS A 16 -3.71 10.06 8.81
C CYS A 16 -3.46 8.89 9.76
N GLU A 17 -3.90 9.02 11.01
CA GLU A 17 -3.97 7.91 11.95
C GLU A 17 -5.18 7.02 11.58
N SER A 18 -4.93 5.77 11.24
CA SER A 18 -5.94 4.87 10.68
C SER A 18 -7.06 4.48 11.65
N SER A 19 -6.81 4.50 12.97
CA SER A 19 -7.79 4.16 14.01
C SER A 19 -8.80 5.29 14.26
N SER A 20 -8.29 6.50 14.43
CA SER A 20 -9.04 7.68 14.88
C SER A 20 -9.48 8.60 13.74
N TRP A 21 -8.95 8.40 12.54
CA TRP A 21 -9.12 9.26 11.36
C TRP A 21 -8.51 10.65 11.55
N TYR A 22 -7.64 10.80 12.54
CA TYR A 22 -6.94 12.06 12.79
C TYR A 22 -5.95 12.34 11.66
N VAL A 23 -6.15 13.45 10.94
CA VAL A 23 -5.20 13.93 9.95
C VAL A 23 -4.02 14.55 10.68
N TRP A 24 -2.87 13.88 10.65
CA TRP A 24 -1.66 14.34 11.30
C TRP A 24 -0.98 15.47 10.52
N SER A 25 -0.86 15.30 9.21
CA SER A 25 -0.19 16.27 8.34
C SER A 25 -0.73 16.20 6.92
N VAL A 26 -0.74 17.35 6.24
CA VAL A 26 -1.17 17.48 4.85
C VAL A 26 -0.10 18.25 4.09
N GLU A 27 0.24 17.76 2.90
CA GLU A 27 1.07 18.48 1.94
C GLU A 27 0.31 18.68 0.63
N MET A 28 0.23 19.92 0.18
CA MET A 28 -0.39 20.26 -1.11
C MET A 28 0.63 20.15 -2.23
N TYR A 29 0.25 19.47 -3.31
CA TYR A 29 1.03 19.46 -4.55
C TYR A 29 0.98 20.85 -5.19
N CYS A 30 2.10 21.57 -5.18
CA CYS A 30 2.18 22.93 -5.72
C CYS A 30 2.76 23.03 -7.14
N ALA A 31 3.07 21.91 -7.81
CA ALA A 31 3.78 21.87 -9.10
C ALA A 31 5.09 22.70 -9.14
N ASP A 32 5.61 23.08 -7.97
CA ASP A 32 6.86 23.83 -7.83
C ASP A 32 8.03 22.89 -8.13
N LYS A 33 8.87 23.27 -9.09
CA LYS A 33 10.04 22.49 -9.51
C LYS A 33 11.19 22.55 -8.52
N ARG A 34 11.16 23.47 -7.56
CA ARG A 34 12.18 23.60 -6.51
C ARG A 34 12.10 22.49 -5.47
N ILE A 35 10.92 21.88 -5.31
CA ILE A 35 10.66 20.83 -4.34
C ILE A 35 10.34 19.55 -5.08
N SER A 36 10.97 18.44 -4.69
CA SER A 36 10.66 17.16 -5.30
C SER A 36 9.25 16.71 -4.91
N ASN A 37 8.44 16.49 -5.94
CA ASN A 37 7.08 15.93 -5.83
C ASN A 37 7.07 14.42 -6.09
N LYS A 38 8.24 13.75 -6.02
CA LYS A 38 8.27 12.29 -6.07
C LYS A 38 7.52 11.75 -4.84
N PRO A 39 6.72 10.68 -4.99
CA PRO A 39 5.90 10.17 -3.89
C PRO A 39 6.72 9.85 -2.64
N VAL A 40 7.89 9.23 -2.81
CA VAL A 40 8.81 8.91 -1.70
C VAL A 40 9.24 10.17 -0.94
N ASP A 41 9.54 11.26 -1.63
CA ASP A 41 10.03 12.49 -1.00
C ASP A 41 8.91 13.20 -0.23
N VAL A 42 7.68 13.20 -0.78
CA VAL A 42 6.49 13.72 -0.10
C VAL A 42 6.18 12.89 1.15
N THR A 43 6.19 11.55 1.02
CA THR A 43 5.96 10.63 2.14
C THR A 43 6.99 10.83 3.25
N MET A 44 8.28 10.98 2.90
CA MET A 44 9.34 11.22 3.88
C MET A 44 9.19 12.57 4.60
N ARG A 45 8.74 13.63 3.91
CA ARG A 45 8.46 14.93 4.56
C ARG A 45 7.32 14.84 5.56
N LEU A 46 6.22 14.19 5.18
CA LEU A 46 5.07 13.98 6.07
C LEU A 46 5.43 13.14 7.30
N LEU A 47 6.31 12.15 7.13
CA LEU A 47 6.70 11.23 8.19
C LEU A 47 7.86 11.68 9.06
N GLN A 48 8.62 12.71 8.66
CA GLN A 48 9.86 13.12 9.33
C GLN A 48 9.73 13.24 10.87
N PRO A 49 8.62 13.76 11.44
CA PRO A 49 8.45 13.83 12.89
C PRO A 49 8.19 12.47 13.57
N LEU A 50 7.72 11.46 12.83
CA LEU A 50 7.26 10.16 13.33
C LEU A 50 8.26 9.02 13.06
N LEU A 51 9.38 9.33 12.40
CA LEU A 51 10.45 8.36 12.17
C LEU A 51 10.97 7.82 13.52
N ASP A 52 11.30 6.53 13.53
CA ASP A 52 11.86 5.81 14.69
C ASP A 52 10.94 5.73 15.92
N GLN A 53 9.66 6.07 15.80
CA GLN A 53 8.68 5.97 16.90
C GLN A 53 7.90 4.64 16.93
N GLY A 54 8.24 3.68 16.05
CA GLY A 54 7.60 2.36 16.00
C GLY A 54 6.24 2.31 15.29
N TYR A 55 5.81 3.39 14.64
CA TYR A 55 4.61 3.40 13.82
C TYR A 55 4.73 2.52 12.58
N ARG A 56 3.58 2.02 12.12
CA ARG A 56 3.46 1.23 10.88
C ARG A 56 2.82 2.08 9.81
N LEU A 57 3.49 2.18 8.67
CA LEU A 57 2.99 2.92 7.53
C LEU A 57 2.25 1.97 6.57
N TYR A 58 1.03 2.34 6.22
CA TYR A 58 0.27 1.73 5.13
C TYR A 58 0.12 2.79 4.04
N VAL A 59 0.44 2.42 2.80
CA VAL A 59 0.44 3.34 1.65
C VAL A 59 -0.16 2.67 0.43
N ASP A 60 -0.73 3.49 -0.45
CA ASP A 60 -1.13 3.08 -1.79
C ASP A 60 0.10 2.87 -2.71
N ASN A 61 -0.10 2.17 -3.83
CA ASN A 61 0.91 1.87 -4.83
C ASN A 61 1.62 3.13 -5.33
N TYR A 62 0.90 4.26 -5.48
CA TYR A 62 1.51 5.53 -5.91
C TYR A 62 2.64 6.00 -4.98
N TYR A 63 2.52 5.75 -3.67
CA TYR A 63 3.51 6.14 -2.67
C TYR A 63 4.51 5.03 -2.35
N CYS A 64 4.29 3.83 -2.89
CA CYS A 64 5.27 2.76 -2.81
C CYS A 64 6.47 3.11 -3.68
N CYS A 65 7.68 2.94 -3.13
CA CYS A 65 8.92 3.27 -3.83
C CYS A 65 9.10 2.36 -5.06
N PRO A 66 9.15 2.89 -6.30
CA PRO A 66 9.34 2.09 -7.51
C PRO A 66 10.65 1.30 -7.50
N ASP A 67 11.70 1.82 -6.86
CA ASP A 67 13.00 1.14 -6.76
C ASP A 67 12.92 -0.11 -5.87
N LEU A 68 12.06 -0.10 -4.84
CA LEU A 68 11.74 -1.27 -4.03
C LEU A 68 10.96 -2.30 -4.83
N TRP A 69 10.03 -1.86 -5.67
CA TRP A 69 9.28 -2.74 -6.57
C TRP A 69 10.18 -3.40 -7.62
N ASN A 70 11.07 -2.63 -8.24
CA ASN A 70 12.00 -3.13 -9.26
C ASN A 70 13.02 -4.15 -8.71
N GLN A 71 13.20 -4.22 -7.39
CA GLN A 71 14.01 -5.25 -6.74
C GLN A 71 13.29 -6.57 -6.51
N MET A 72 11.98 -6.64 -6.80
CA MET A 72 11.26 -7.91 -6.74
C MET A 72 11.79 -8.88 -7.78
N PRO A 73 11.96 -10.17 -7.44
CA PRO A 73 12.42 -11.14 -8.40
C PRO A 73 11.29 -11.42 -9.42
N ALA A 74 11.64 -11.37 -10.70
CA ALA A 74 10.68 -11.46 -11.81
C ALA A 74 9.93 -12.80 -11.86
N ASP A 75 10.47 -13.84 -11.21
CA ASP A 75 9.88 -15.16 -11.12
C ASP A 75 8.55 -15.17 -10.36
N LEU A 76 8.31 -14.20 -9.46
CA LEU A 76 7.01 -14.01 -8.81
C LEU A 76 5.87 -13.81 -9.83
N PHE A 77 6.18 -13.30 -11.02
CA PHE A 77 5.20 -12.95 -12.07
C PHE A 77 5.15 -13.94 -13.24
N GLN A 78 6.01 -14.95 -13.27
CA GLN A 78 6.15 -15.84 -14.44
C GLN A 78 4.96 -16.79 -14.64
N ASN A 79 4.31 -17.21 -13.55
CA ASN A 79 3.23 -18.19 -13.63
C ASN A 79 1.86 -17.52 -13.78
N ARG A 80 1.02 -18.12 -14.65
CA ARG A 80 -0.40 -17.79 -14.79
C ARG A 80 -1.14 -18.26 -13.54
N GLN A 81 -1.83 -17.35 -12.88
CA GLN A 81 -2.55 -17.64 -11.64
C GLN A 81 -4.02 -18.00 -11.87
N ARG A 82 -4.55 -18.84 -10.98
CA ARG A 82 -5.97 -19.18 -10.81
C ARG A 82 -6.50 -18.48 -9.55
N PRO A 83 -7.82 -18.21 -9.45
CA PRO A 83 -8.42 -17.73 -8.22
C PRO A 83 -8.08 -18.63 -7.02
N GLY A 84 -7.60 -18.01 -5.94
CA GLY A 84 -7.07 -18.68 -4.75
C GLY A 84 -5.55 -18.85 -4.75
N ASP A 85 -4.88 -18.73 -5.90
CA ASP A 85 -3.42 -18.90 -5.95
C ASP A 85 -2.71 -17.81 -5.15
N PHE A 86 -1.71 -18.25 -4.39
CA PHE A 86 -0.87 -17.40 -3.56
C PHE A 86 0.59 -17.76 -3.78
N ASP A 87 1.42 -16.76 -4.04
CA ASP A 87 2.88 -16.90 -4.12
C ASP A 87 3.56 -15.72 -3.43
N PHE A 88 4.77 -15.92 -2.91
CA PHE A 88 5.51 -14.87 -2.24
C PHE A 88 7.03 -15.00 -2.38
N ARG A 89 7.72 -13.86 -2.26
CA ARG A 89 9.18 -13.79 -2.22
C ARG A 89 9.60 -12.92 -1.05
N ARG A 90 10.74 -13.25 -0.43
CA ARG A 90 11.26 -12.53 0.73
C ARG A 90 12.72 -12.18 0.52
N LYS A 91 13.08 -10.92 0.79
CA LYS A 91 14.45 -10.41 0.82
C LYS A 91 14.64 -9.66 2.13
N GLY A 92 15.36 -10.27 3.08
CA GLY A 92 15.51 -9.71 4.42
C GLY A 92 14.14 -9.61 5.12
N GLN A 93 13.75 -8.42 5.56
CA GLN A 93 12.42 -8.17 6.16
C GLN A 93 11.33 -7.87 5.13
N LEU A 94 11.70 -7.57 3.88
CA LEU A 94 10.75 -7.24 2.84
C LEU A 94 10.12 -8.52 2.26
N VAL A 95 8.81 -8.58 2.25
CA VAL A 95 7.98 -9.64 1.66
C VAL A 95 7.16 -9.03 0.52
N ALA A 96 7.30 -9.64 -0.64
CA ALA A 96 6.45 -9.45 -1.80
C ALA A 96 5.45 -10.61 -1.83
N ALA A 97 4.15 -10.32 -1.74
CA ALA A 97 3.09 -11.33 -1.73
C ALA A 97 2.12 -11.06 -2.89
N ARG A 98 1.92 -12.07 -3.74
CA ARG A 98 1.06 -12.06 -4.92
C ARG A 98 -0.09 -13.03 -4.70
N TRP A 99 -1.31 -12.52 -4.73
CA TRP A 99 -2.53 -13.29 -4.48
C TRP A 99 -3.56 -13.00 -5.55
N PHE A 100 -4.29 -14.03 -5.99
CA PHE A 100 -5.29 -13.90 -7.04
C PHE A 100 -6.69 -14.22 -6.49
N ASP A 101 -7.63 -13.28 -6.61
CA ASP A 101 -9.06 -13.54 -6.37
C ASP A 101 -9.83 -13.40 -7.69
N LYS A 102 -10.62 -12.34 -7.84
CA LYS A 102 -11.16 -11.93 -9.16
C LYS A 102 -10.12 -11.21 -10.02
N ARG A 103 -9.11 -10.63 -9.37
CA ARG A 103 -7.99 -9.90 -9.95
C ARG A 103 -6.74 -10.22 -9.13
N GLU A 104 -5.59 -10.05 -9.76
CA GLU A 104 -4.31 -10.11 -9.10
C GLU A 104 -4.15 -8.94 -8.13
N VAL A 105 -3.64 -9.25 -6.93
CA VAL A 105 -3.27 -8.31 -5.89
C VAL A 105 -1.82 -8.59 -5.51
N VAL A 106 -0.99 -7.56 -5.54
CA VAL A 106 0.39 -7.64 -5.07
C VAL A 106 0.59 -6.68 -3.93
N THR A 107 1.21 -7.16 -2.87
CA THR A 107 1.53 -6.37 -1.68
C THR A 107 3.02 -6.43 -1.39
N LEU A 108 3.54 -5.29 -0.94
CA LEU A 108 4.86 -5.16 -0.34
C LEU A 108 4.68 -4.93 1.15
N SER A 109 5.39 -5.70 1.97
CA SER A 109 5.34 -5.52 3.40
C SER A 109 6.66 -5.83 4.09
N THR A 110 6.98 -5.07 5.11
CA THR A 110 8.10 -5.31 6.02
C THR A 110 7.67 -5.93 7.35
N ILE A 111 6.36 -6.14 7.58
CA ILE A 111 5.81 -6.49 8.90
C ILE A 111 4.99 -7.79 8.91
N HIS A 112 4.43 -8.21 7.76
CA HIS A 112 3.55 -9.38 7.71
C HIS A 112 4.34 -10.66 7.43
N GLN A 113 3.89 -11.77 8.04
CA GLN A 113 4.29 -13.11 7.62
C GLN A 113 3.53 -13.50 6.34
N PRO A 114 4.14 -14.30 5.46
CA PRO A 114 3.54 -14.67 4.18
C PRO A 114 2.33 -15.63 4.23
N PRO A 115 2.05 -16.47 5.25
CA PRO A 115 0.94 -17.42 5.16
C PRO A 115 -0.42 -16.75 4.93
N LEU A 116 -1.31 -17.47 4.23
CA LEU A 116 -2.71 -17.11 4.12
C LEU A 116 -3.39 -17.20 5.48
N THR A 117 -4.36 -16.33 5.70
CA THR A 117 -5.21 -16.30 6.89
C THR A 117 -6.65 -16.46 6.45
N GLU A 118 -7.41 -17.30 7.15
CA GLU A 118 -8.83 -17.44 6.92
C GLU A 118 -9.57 -16.14 7.27
N THR A 119 -10.49 -15.75 6.40
CA THR A 119 -11.36 -14.60 6.57
C THR A 119 -12.79 -15.00 6.31
N ILE A 120 -13.69 -14.56 7.18
CA ILE A 120 -15.13 -14.79 7.02
C ILE A 120 -15.69 -13.64 6.19
N GLY A 121 -16.05 -13.94 4.94
CA GLY A 121 -16.82 -13.04 4.08
C GLY A 121 -18.32 -13.07 4.45
N ARG A 122 -19.11 -12.22 3.79
CA ARG A 122 -20.56 -12.15 4.04
C ARG A 122 -21.31 -13.46 3.74
N TYR A 123 -20.78 -14.29 2.84
CA TYR A 123 -21.44 -15.51 2.36
C TYR A 123 -20.52 -16.73 2.30
N GLU A 124 -19.21 -16.56 2.51
CA GLU A 124 -18.21 -17.61 2.31
C GLU A 124 -16.96 -17.35 3.15
N VAL A 125 -16.26 -18.40 3.55
CA VAL A 125 -14.92 -18.32 4.13
C VAL A 125 -13.91 -18.27 2.98
N LYS A 126 -12.99 -17.31 3.02
CA LYS A 126 -11.90 -17.16 2.05
C LYS A 126 -10.57 -17.07 2.74
N GLU A 127 -9.55 -17.67 2.15
CA GLU A 127 -8.17 -17.47 2.56
C GLU A 127 -7.56 -16.25 1.85
N LYS A 128 -6.97 -15.34 2.62
CA LYS A 128 -6.34 -14.12 2.12
C LYS A 128 -5.02 -13.84 2.84
N PRO A 129 -4.02 -13.23 2.18
CA PRO A 129 -2.81 -12.83 2.86
C PRO A 129 -3.11 -11.76 3.92
N LEU A 130 -2.50 -11.85 5.09
CA LEU A 130 -2.69 -10.88 6.16
C LEU A 130 -2.36 -9.45 5.73
N ALA A 131 -1.33 -9.28 4.90
CA ALA A 131 -0.97 -7.98 4.33
C ALA A 131 -2.09 -7.32 3.53
N VAL A 132 -2.89 -8.12 2.80
CA VAL A 132 -4.05 -7.62 2.05
C VAL A 132 -5.17 -7.24 3.01
N ILE A 133 -5.43 -8.05 4.04
CA ILE A 133 -6.46 -7.79 5.04
C ILE A 133 -6.18 -6.49 5.78
N ASP A 134 -4.96 -6.33 6.28
CA ASP A 134 -4.55 -5.15 7.05
C ASP A 134 -4.51 -3.90 6.17
N ASN A 135 -4.00 -4.01 4.93
CA ASN A 135 -4.02 -2.88 4.01
C ASN A 135 -5.46 -2.40 3.75
N ILE A 136 -6.40 -3.32 3.44
CA ILE A 136 -7.82 -2.95 3.27
C ILE A 136 -8.36 -2.30 4.53
N LYS A 137 -8.11 -2.88 5.71
CA LYS A 137 -8.62 -2.36 6.98
C LYS A 137 -8.15 -0.95 7.32
N PHE A 138 -6.88 -0.64 7.06
CA PHE A 138 -6.26 0.63 7.46
C PHE A 138 -6.27 1.70 6.37
N MET A 139 -6.29 1.33 5.09
CA MET A 139 -6.40 2.28 3.96
C MET A 139 -7.84 2.72 3.71
N SER A 140 -8.83 1.81 3.76
CA SER A 140 -10.25 2.15 3.52
C SER A 140 -10.81 3.19 4.48
N ARG A 141 -10.13 3.43 5.61
CA ARG A 141 -10.51 4.41 6.62
C ARG A 141 -10.06 5.84 6.30
N VAL A 142 -9.13 6.00 5.36
CA VAL A 142 -8.60 7.31 4.96
C VAL A 142 -9.44 7.94 3.84
N ASP A 143 -10.08 7.11 2.99
CA ASP A 143 -10.83 7.56 1.81
C ASP A 143 -12.31 7.95 2.08
N HIS A 144 -12.67 8.29 3.33
CA HIS A 144 -14.06 8.49 3.77
C HIS A 144 -14.48 9.95 3.98
#